data_AF-A0AAD9URS9-F1
#
_entry.id   AF-A0AAD9URS9-F1
#
_cell.length_a   1.000
_cell.length_b   1.000
_cell.length_c   1.000
_cell.angle_alpha   90.00
_cell.angle_beta   90.00
_cell.angle_gamma   90.00
#
_symmetry.space_group_name_H-M   'P 1'
#
loop_
_entity.id
_entity.type
_entity.pdbx_description
1 polymer ?
#
loop_
_entity_poly.entity_id
_entity_poly.type
_entity_poly.pdbx_seq_one_letter_code
_entity_poly.pdbx_strand_id
1 'polypeptide(L)'
;MASGPAAFASSTRENTNYARLCRLLIDIGTETLRNIFNGIHSPAAASLHKILSSSSSHYSTLQCLKKRGVLNPTLWGKLSTSSSAEFDITLLMVLLRNVCGLSPPVSTGNWDELPPESDNSTEANIVRIKFFRNDVYAHASKASTNDATFNQLWKNISNAIIGLESGKNVTSCATAIGKVKTECMDPDTEAHFRDLLNDWKKYDDNTKEMLEELTEELCQLDLLLHDCPLNHSHLSPKEIKRKPLNRLLRSKAQKLEIVCEKCGKKYKTKGGYERHQATKHSERTSLHVPFSATVLDDIVKNVLQNLKENKTHSEVLRLELDSYTWQGLDENGQEYKHIQMLFEGYSKNGSVEKFYAKFYSTIAMNSVKYFTGLSRNAATLLAMKLADNMLVYCNKFSRGSTVKEVDHVFSDRDISCVQYLGGAQSAQEPCY
;
A
#
# COMPACT_ATOMS: atom_id res chain seq x y z
N MET A 1 -45.33 0.76 -9.88
CA MET A 1 -44.02 1.02 -9.26
C MET A 1 -42.97 0.49 -10.22
N ALA A 2 -42.38 1.35 -11.05
CA ALA A 2 -41.32 0.94 -11.96
C ALA A 2 -40.01 0.81 -11.16
N SER A 3 -39.41 -0.37 -11.19
CA SER A 3 -38.07 -0.60 -10.64
C SER A 3 -37.10 0.32 -11.39
N GLY A 4 -36.41 1.20 -10.66
CA GLY A 4 -35.36 2.04 -11.22
C GLY A 4 -34.26 1.20 -11.88
N PRO A 5 -33.49 1.78 -12.81
CA PRO A 5 -32.40 1.07 -13.45
C PRO A 5 -31.40 0.65 -12.37
N ALA A 6 -30.98 -0.60 -12.39
CA ALA A 6 -29.90 -1.07 -11.53
C ALA A 6 -28.67 -0.18 -11.80
N ALA A 7 -28.34 0.70 -10.87
CA ALA A 7 -27.08 1.41 -10.89
C ALA A 7 -25.99 0.33 -10.95
N PHE A 8 -25.21 0.29 -12.03
CA PHE A 8 -24.05 -0.57 -12.12
C PHE A 8 -23.11 -0.14 -10.98
N ALA A 9 -23.16 -0.88 -9.88
CA ALA A 9 -22.44 -0.55 -8.66
C ALA A 9 -20.93 -0.52 -8.96
N SER A 10 -20.25 0.53 -8.49
CA SER A 10 -18.78 0.56 -8.47
C SER A 10 -18.25 -0.68 -7.76
N SER A 11 -17.19 -1.30 -8.28
CA SER A 11 -16.57 -2.47 -7.67
C SER A 11 -16.23 -2.20 -6.20
N THR A 12 -16.74 -3.03 -5.30
CA THR A 12 -16.51 -2.92 -3.86
C THR A 12 -15.37 -3.84 -3.42
N ARG A 13 -14.85 -3.62 -2.22
CA ARG A 13 -13.90 -4.54 -1.58
C ARG A 13 -14.44 -5.98 -1.51
N GLU A 14 -15.75 -6.14 -1.31
CA GLU A 14 -16.39 -7.46 -1.24
C GLU A 14 -16.40 -8.17 -2.60
N ASN A 15 -16.56 -7.42 -3.70
CA ASN A 15 -16.43 -7.98 -5.05
C ASN A 15 -14.99 -8.45 -5.32
N THR A 16 -13.99 -7.65 -4.90
CA THR A 16 -12.58 -8.02 -4.99
C THR A 16 -12.27 -9.26 -4.18
N ASN A 17 -12.79 -9.37 -2.94
CA ASN A 17 -12.63 -10.55 -2.09
C ASN A 17 -13.19 -11.82 -2.76
N TYR A 18 -14.39 -11.73 -3.34
CA TYR A 18 -15.00 -12.83 -4.07
C TYR A 18 -14.14 -13.26 -5.27
N ALA A 19 -13.67 -12.30 -6.08
CA ALA A 19 -12.79 -12.57 -7.22
C ALA A 19 -11.47 -13.24 -6.79
N ARG A 20 -10.89 -12.82 -5.66
CA ARG A 20 -9.69 -13.46 -5.07
C ARG A 20 -9.95 -14.92 -4.70
N LEU A 21 -11.08 -15.23 -4.06
CA LEU A 21 -11.43 -16.61 -3.74
C LEU A 21 -11.63 -17.47 -4.99
N CYS A 22 -12.25 -16.90 -6.03
CA CYS A 22 -12.39 -17.57 -7.33
C CYS A 22 -11.03 -17.88 -7.93
N ARG A 23 -10.10 -16.91 -7.96
CA ARG A 23 -8.74 -17.14 -8.49
C ARG A 23 -7.94 -18.13 -7.66
N LEU A 24 -8.06 -18.09 -6.33
CA LEU A 24 -7.42 -19.08 -5.46
C LEU A 24 -7.89 -20.51 -5.78
N LEU A 25 -9.20 -20.71 -5.96
CA LEU A 25 -9.76 -22.03 -6.28
C LEU A 25 -9.47 -22.46 -7.72
N ILE A 26 -9.71 -21.58 -8.69
CA ILE A 26 -9.68 -21.91 -10.11
C ILE A 26 -8.26 -21.87 -10.69
N ASP A 27 -7.43 -20.91 -10.32
CA ASP A 27 -6.07 -20.83 -10.86
C ASP A 27 -5.17 -21.79 -10.08
N ILE A 28 -5.02 -21.55 -8.77
CA ILE A 28 -4.07 -22.31 -7.93
C ILE A 28 -4.61 -23.71 -7.61
N GLY A 29 -5.88 -23.81 -7.20
CA GLY A 29 -6.48 -25.10 -6.86
C GLY A 29 -6.53 -26.08 -8.04
N THR A 30 -6.84 -25.61 -9.26
CA THR A 30 -6.77 -26.46 -10.47
C THR A 30 -5.35 -26.94 -10.72
N GLU A 31 -4.36 -26.07 -10.62
CA GLU A 31 -2.97 -26.43 -10.89
C GLU A 31 -2.45 -27.47 -9.89
N THR A 32 -2.74 -27.31 -8.60
CA THR A 32 -2.36 -28.28 -7.58
C THR A 32 -3.03 -29.64 -7.79
N LEU A 33 -4.31 -29.69 -8.15
CA LEU A 33 -4.98 -30.96 -8.49
C LEU A 33 -4.39 -31.60 -9.76
N ARG A 34 -4.00 -30.78 -10.73
CA ARG A 34 -3.32 -31.22 -11.95
C ARG A 34 -1.97 -31.83 -11.63
N ASN A 35 -1.23 -31.25 -10.68
CA ASN A 35 0.05 -31.81 -10.23
C ASN A 35 -0.13 -33.21 -9.63
N ILE A 36 -1.17 -33.43 -8.81
CA ILE A 36 -1.49 -34.77 -8.28
C ILE A 36 -1.81 -35.73 -9.43
N PHE A 37 -2.70 -35.32 -10.35
CA PHE A 37 -3.06 -36.13 -11.50
C PHE A 37 -1.82 -36.52 -12.32
N ASN A 38 -0.94 -35.56 -12.59
CA ASN A 38 0.30 -35.76 -13.35
C ASN A 38 1.35 -36.59 -12.60
N GLY A 39 1.32 -36.59 -11.26
CA GLY A 39 2.16 -37.43 -10.41
C GLY A 39 1.75 -38.91 -10.47
N ILE A 40 0.45 -39.19 -10.63
CA ILE A 40 -0.09 -40.54 -10.78
C ILE A 40 0.01 -41.03 -12.22
N HIS A 41 -0.32 -40.16 -13.16
CA HIS A 41 -0.28 -40.41 -14.60
C HIS A 41 0.71 -39.45 -15.23
N SER A 42 1.87 -39.95 -15.69
CA SER A 42 2.91 -39.12 -16.32
C SER A 42 2.31 -38.08 -17.28
N PRO A 43 2.75 -36.80 -17.23
CA PRO A 43 2.17 -35.72 -18.03
C PRO A 43 2.39 -35.88 -19.55
N ALA A 44 3.14 -36.89 -19.97
CA ALA A 44 3.34 -37.21 -21.38
C ALA A 44 2.00 -37.58 -22.07
N ALA A 45 1.75 -37.02 -23.25
CA ALA A 45 0.56 -37.31 -24.06
C ALA A 45 0.31 -38.82 -24.26
N ALA A 46 1.37 -39.63 -24.35
CA ALA A 46 1.30 -41.08 -24.48
C ALA A 46 0.63 -41.76 -23.26
N SER A 47 0.81 -41.22 -22.06
CA SER A 47 0.17 -41.71 -20.83
C SER A 47 -1.34 -41.45 -20.85
N LEU A 48 -1.73 -40.25 -21.27
CA LEU A 48 -3.15 -39.90 -21.41
C LEU A 48 -3.84 -40.74 -22.49
N HIS A 49 -3.19 -40.92 -23.65
CA HIS A 49 -3.67 -41.84 -24.68
C HIS A 49 -3.82 -43.28 -24.17
N LYS A 50 -2.93 -43.74 -23.28
CA LYS A 50 -3.05 -45.06 -22.65
C LYS A 50 -4.27 -45.16 -21.73
N ILE A 51 -4.57 -44.12 -20.94
CA ILE A 51 -5.77 -44.08 -20.09
C ILE A 51 -7.04 -44.13 -20.94
N LEU A 52 -7.04 -43.42 -22.07
CA LEU A 52 -8.17 -43.27 -22.98
C LEU A 52 -8.29 -44.39 -24.03
N SER A 53 -7.30 -45.27 -24.12
CA SER A 53 -7.32 -46.40 -25.03
C SER A 53 -8.45 -47.35 -24.67
N SER A 54 -9.18 -47.86 -25.67
CA SER A 54 -10.30 -48.79 -25.47
C SER A 54 -9.90 -50.10 -24.76
N SER A 55 -8.61 -50.44 -24.81
CA SER A 55 -8.01 -51.58 -24.12
C SER A 55 -7.71 -51.34 -22.63
N SER A 56 -7.86 -50.11 -22.14
CA SER A 56 -7.56 -49.73 -20.75
C SER A 56 -8.72 -50.02 -19.81
N SER A 57 -8.41 -50.49 -18.59
CA SER A 57 -9.40 -50.62 -17.51
C SER A 57 -9.98 -49.27 -17.09
N HIS A 58 -9.25 -48.17 -17.27
CA HIS A 58 -9.75 -46.83 -17.00
C HIS A 58 -10.83 -46.39 -17.99
N TYR A 59 -10.76 -46.87 -19.24
CA TYR A 59 -11.69 -46.48 -20.29
C TYR A 59 -13.11 -47.00 -20.03
N SER A 60 -13.27 -48.19 -19.46
CA SER A 60 -14.59 -48.70 -19.07
C SER A 60 -15.23 -47.85 -17.97
N THR A 61 -14.46 -47.42 -16.96
CA THR A 61 -14.92 -46.47 -15.93
C THR A 61 -15.33 -45.14 -16.55
N LEU A 62 -14.52 -44.58 -17.46
CA LEU A 62 -14.84 -43.35 -18.17
C LEU A 62 -16.14 -43.47 -18.99
N GLN A 63 -16.35 -44.59 -19.69
CA GLN A 63 -17.61 -44.86 -20.39
C GLN A 63 -18.81 -44.95 -19.44
N CYS A 64 -18.66 -45.59 -18.29
CA CYS A 64 -19.70 -45.63 -17.25
C CYS A 64 -20.04 -44.22 -16.74
N LEU A 65 -19.03 -43.38 -16.48
CA LEU A 65 -19.23 -41.99 -16.05
C LEU A 65 -19.92 -41.15 -17.12
N LYS A 66 -19.59 -41.38 -18.40
CA LYS A 66 -20.27 -40.74 -19.54
C LYS A 66 -21.75 -41.15 -19.60
N LYS A 67 -22.05 -42.44 -19.50
CA LYS A 67 -23.43 -42.96 -19.51
C LYS A 67 -24.26 -42.44 -18.34
N ARG A 68 -23.65 -42.25 -17.16
CA ARG A 68 -24.27 -41.69 -15.95
C ARG A 68 -24.42 -40.16 -15.99
N GLY A 69 -23.90 -39.49 -17.03
CA GLY A 69 -23.95 -38.02 -17.15
C GLY A 69 -22.96 -37.27 -16.25
N VAL A 70 -22.09 -37.96 -15.50
CA VAL A 70 -21.04 -37.33 -14.68
C VAL A 70 -19.99 -36.66 -15.57
N LEU A 71 -19.61 -37.33 -16.66
CA LEU A 71 -18.85 -36.73 -17.75
C LEU A 71 -19.82 -36.27 -18.84
N ASN A 72 -20.22 -35.00 -18.76
CA ASN A 72 -21.04 -34.38 -19.79
C ASN A 72 -20.26 -34.27 -21.13
N PRO A 73 -20.93 -33.98 -22.26
CA PRO A 73 -20.28 -33.92 -23.58
C PRO A 73 -19.08 -32.96 -23.63
N THR A 74 -19.14 -31.83 -22.92
CA THR A 74 -18.05 -30.85 -22.85
C THR A 74 -16.81 -31.41 -22.15
N LEU A 75 -16.98 -31.99 -20.96
CA LEU A 75 -15.89 -32.62 -20.21
C LEU A 75 -15.32 -33.83 -20.95
N TRP A 76 -16.17 -34.59 -21.64
CA TRP A 76 -15.73 -35.69 -22.49
C TRP A 76 -14.88 -35.22 -23.66
N GLY A 77 -15.27 -34.13 -24.34
CA GLY A 77 -14.49 -33.54 -25.42
C GLY A 77 -13.10 -33.11 -24.98
N LYS A 78 -12.98 -32.56 -23.77
CA LYS A 78 -11.69 -32.18 -23.17
C LYS A 78 -10.77 -33.37 -22.94
N LEU A 79 -11.28 -34.58 -22.71
CA LEU A 79 -10.42 -35.77 -22.57
C LEU A 79 -9.69 -36.10 -23.88
N SER A 80 -10.20 -35.68 -25.04
CA SER A 80 -9.53 -35.91 -26.33
C SER A 80 -8.36 -34.96 -26.60
N THR A 81 -8.01 -34.07 -25.66
CA THR A 81 -6.84 -33.19 -25.79
C THR A 81 -5.54 -33.98 -25.60
N SER A 82 -4.46 -33.45 -26.17
CA SER A 82 -3.12 -34.08 -26.07
C SER A 82 -2.44 -33.84 -24.72
N SER A 83 -3.01 -32.99 -23.85
CA SER A 83 -2.39 -32.55 -22.60
C SER A 83 -3.42 -32.36 -21.50
N SER A 84 -3.02 -32.69 -20.28
CA SER A 84 -3.81 -32.42 -19.08
C SER A 84 -3.96 -30.93 -18.80
N ALA A 85 -3.18 -30.04 -19.42
CA ALA A 85 -3.26 -28.57 -19.22
C ALA A 85 -4.66 -27.99 -19.47
N GLU A 86 -5.43 -28.59 -20.37
CA GLU A 86 -6.79 -28.15 -20.74
C GLU A 86 -7.88 -28.60 -19.75
N PHE A 87 -7.53 -29.43 -18.76
CA PHE A 87 -8.50 -29.94 -17.81
C PHE A 87 -8.85 -28.87 -16.79
N ASP A 88 -10.14 -28.60 -16.63
CA ASP A 88 -10.62 -27.72 -15.58
C ASP A 88 -10.71 -28.46 -14.24
N ILE A 89 -10.95 -27.69 -13.16
CA ILE A 89 -11.05 -28.21 -11.80
C ILE A 89 -12.06 -29.35 -11.67
N THR A 90 -13.19 -29.28 -12.40
CA THR A 90 -14.25 -30.29 -12.31
C THR A 90 -13.81 -31.59 -12.96
N LEU A 91 -13.19 -31.53 -14.14
CA LEU A 91 -12.66 -32.71 -14.80
C LEU A 91 -11.58 -33.38 -13.94
N LEU A 92 -10.64 -32.60 -13.39
CA LEU A 92 -9.59 -33.13 -12.50
C LEU A 92 -10.17 -33.84 -11.28
N MET A 93 -11.17 -33.25 -10.62
CA MET A 93 -11.85 -33.89 -9.49
C MET A 93 -12.51 -35.23 -9.87
N VAL A 94 -13.17 -35.29 -11.04
CA VAL A 94 -13.80 -36.53 -11.52
C VAL A 94 -12.74 -37.59 -11.81
N LEU A 95 -11.62 -37.23 -12.43
CA LEU A 95 -10.54 -38.15 -12.76
C LEU A 95 -9.83 -38.66 -11.50
N LEU A 96 -9.46 -37.77 -10.57
CA LEU A 96 -8.81 -38.14 -9.31
C LEU A 96 -9.65 -39.14 -8.51
N ARG A 97 -10.96 -38.90 -8.41
CA ARG A 97 -11.91 -39.75 -7.68
C ARG A 97 -12.13 -41.14 -8.30
N ASN A 98 -12.11 -41.23 -9.63
CA ASN A 98 -12.63 -42.44 -10.31
C ASN A 98 -11.58 -43.20 -11.15
N VAL A 99 -10.50 -42.53 -11.54
CA VAL A 99 -9.51 -43.06 -12.49
C VAL A 99 -8.15 -43.23 -11.85
N CYS A 100 -7.76 -42.33 -10.95
CA CYS A 100 -6.42 -42.30 -10.36
C CYS A 100 -6.20 -43.30 -9.20
N GLY A 101 -7.16 -44.18 -8.91
CA GLY A 101 -7.02 -45.22 -7.89
C GLY A 101 -7.03 -44.71 -6.44
N LEU A 102 -7.42 -43.45 -6.21
CA LEU A 102 -7.59 -42.90 -4.87
C LEU A 102 -8.87 -43.47 -4.22
N SER A 103 -8.79 -43.77 -2.93
CA SER A 103 -9.94 -44.11 -2.09
C SER A 103 -10.57 -42.86 -1.48
N PRO A 104 -11.85 -42.87 -1.06
CA PRO A 104 -12.39 -41.77 -0.27
C PRO A 104 -11.56 -41.50 1.00
N PRO A 105 -11.65 -40.28 1.59
CA PRO A 105 -10.99 -39.99 2.87
C PRO A 105 -11.40 -41.02 3.93
N VAL A 106 -10.44 -41.57 4.66
CA VAL A 106 -10.71 -42.63 5.65
C VAL A 106 -11.65 -42.14 6.76
N SER A 107 -11.56 -40.85 7.11
CA SER A 107 -12.39 -40.24 8.15
C SER A 107 -13.89 -40.22 7.83
N THR A 108 -14.26 -40.08 6.56
CA THR A 108 -15.67 -40.01 6.12
C THR A 108 -16.12 -41.24 5.34
N GLY A 109 -15.19 -41.98 4.72
CA GLY A 109 -15.50 -43.03 3.75
C GLY A 109 -16.23 -42.51 2.51
N ASN A 110 -16.33 -41.18 2.30
CA ASN A 110 -17.20 -40.57 1.31
C ASN A 110 -16.58 -39.32 0.66
N TRP A 111 -16.58 -39.27 -0.67
CA TRP A 111 -16.10 -38.15 -1.49
C TRP A 111 -17.05 -36.94 -1.53
N ASP A 112 -18.27 -37.12 -1.04
CA ASP A 112 -19.34 -36.12 -1.06
C ASP A 112 -19.64 -35.57 0.35
N GLU A 113 -18.79 -35.90 1.34
CA GLU A 113 -18.91 -35.46 2.74
C GLU A 113 -17.67 -34.67 3.17
N LEU A 114 -17.87 -33.49 3.78
CA LEU A 114 -16.77 -32.61 4.18
C LEU A 114 -15.96 -33.24 5.33
N PRO A 115 -14.65 -33.48 5.17
CA PRO A 115 -13.83 -34.13 6.19
C PRO A 115 -13.53 -33.20 7.39
N PRO A 116 -13.34 -33.74 8.60
CA PRO A 116 -13.01 -32.97 9.81
C PRO A 116 -11.65 -32.29 9.69
N GLU A 117 -11.46 -31.12 10.31
CA GLU A 117 -10.22 -30.32 10.19
C GLU A 117 -8.93 -31.07 10.57
N SER A 118 -9.01 -32.10 11.39
CA SER A 118 -7.88 -32.95 11.77
C SER A 118 -7.35 -33.85 10.64
N ASP A 119 -8.19 -34.17 9.64
CA ASP A 119 -7.80 -35.03 8.52
C ASP A 119 -7.12 -34.22 7.41
N ASN A 120 -5.79 -34.23 7.38
CA ASN A 120 -5.00 -33.51 6.37
C ASN A 120 -4.52 -34.42 5.23
N SER A 121 -5.16 -35.57 5.01
CA SER A 121 -4.85 -36.46 3.89
C SER A 121 -5.06 -35.77 2.53
N THR A 122 -4.38 -36.29 1.51
CA THR A 122 -4.53 -35.82 0.12
C THR A 122 -5.99 -35.92 -0.32
N GLU A 123 -6.65 -37.04 -0.04
CA GLU A 123 -8.05 -37.31 -0.32
C GLU A 123 -8.96 -36.29 0.37
N ALA A 124 -8.72 -36.02 1.65
CA ALA A 124 -9.52 -35.06 2.41
C ALA A 124 -9.39 -33.64 1.85
N ASN A 125 -8.18 -33.23 1.48
CA ASN A 125 -7.93 -31.92 0.89
C ASN A 125 -8.52 -31.78 -0.52
N ILE A 126 -8.54 -32.85 -1.33
CA ILE A 126 -9.28 -32.91 -2.61
C ILE A 126 -10.78 -32.66 -2.36
N VAL A 127 -11.38 -33.33 -1.37
CA VAL A 127 -12.80 -33.13 -1.02
C VAL A 127 -13.07 -31.70 -0.55
N ARG A 128 -12.19 -31.10 0.27
CA ARG A 128 -12.32 -29.71 0.72
C ARG A 128 -12.33 -28.73 -0.44
N ILE A 129 -11.39 -28.84 -1.38
CA ILE A 129 -11.35 -27.95 -2.55
C ILE A 129 -12.64 -28.07 -3.36
N LYS A 130 -13.16 -29.29 -3.54
CA LYS A 130 -14.44 -29.52 -4.24
C LYS A 130 -15.59 -28.85 -3.51
N PHE A 131 -15.66 -29.03 -2.18
CA PHE A 131 -16.70 -28.42 -1.35
C PHE A 131 -16.66 -26.90 -1.45
N PHE A 132 -15.50 -26.28 -1.28
CA PHE A 132 -15.35 -24.82 -1.38
C PHE A 132 -15.60 -24.29 -2.79
N ARG A 133 -15.22 -25.02 -3.85
CA ARG A 133 -15.57 -24.66 -5.24
C ARG A 133 -17.09 -24.65 -5.44
N ASN A 134 -17.81 -25.60 -4.85
CA ASN A 134 -19.26 -25.62 -4.95
C ASN A 134 -19.90 -24.47 -4.17
N ASP A 135 -19.45 -24.24 -2.94
CA ASP A 135 -19.96 -23.19 -2.06
C ASP A 135 -19.66 -21.78 -2.59
N VAL A 136 -18.41 -21.51 -2.96
CA VAL A 136 -17.93 -20.18 -3.34
C VAL A 136 -18.20 -19.83 -4.80
N TYR A 137 -18.20 -20.81 -5.71
CA TYR A 137 -18.29 -20.53 -7.14
C TYR A 137 -19.54 -21.12 -7.80
N ALA A 138 -19.87 -22.39 -7.56
CA ALA A 138 -20.97 -23.05 -8.27
C ALA A 138 -22.37 -22.62 -7.80
N HIS A 139 -22.52 -22.29 -6.52
CA HIS A 139 -23.79 -21.95 -5.89
C HIS A 139 -23.82 -20.54 -5.29
N ALA A 140 -22.89 -19.69 -5.70
CA ALA A 140 -22.86 -18.29 -5.25
C ALA A 140 -24.11 -17.54 -5.74
N SER A 141 -24.89 -17.01 -4.79
CA SER A 141 -26.03 -16.15 -5.11
C SER A 141 -25.62 -14.71 -5.46
N LYS A 142 -24.40 -14.31 -5.08
CA LYS A 142 -23.82 -12.98 -5.32
C LYS A 142 -22.30 -13.09 -5.51
N ALA A 143 -21.76 -12.25 -6.38
CA ALA A 143 -20.31 -12.11 -6.59
C ALA A 143 -19.69 -11.14 -5.57
N SER A 144 -19.92 -11.36 -4.27
CA SER A 144 -19.46 -10.49 -3.20
C SER A 144 -19.28 -11.27 -1.89
N THR A 145 -18.15 -11.06 -1.20
CA THR A 145 -17.86 -11.72 0.08
C THR A 145 -17.31 -10.72 1.10
N ASN A 146 -17.95 -10.64 2.27
CA ASN A 146 -17.49 -9.77 3.37
C ASN A 146 -16.11 -10.23 3.90
N ASP A 147 -15.40 -9.34 4.60
CA ASP A 147 -14.03 -9.60 5.04
C ASP A 147 -13.89 -10.79 6.01
N ALA A 148 -14.86 -11.02 6.90
CA ALA A 148 -14.79 -12.10 7.89
C ALA A 148 -14.89 -13.46 7.19
N THR A 149 -15.92 -13.64 6.35
CA THR A 149 -16.12 -14.84 5.54
C THR A 149 -14.96 -15.04 4.55
N PHE A 150 -14.48 -13.96 3.94
CA PHE A 150 -13.31 -14.01 3.06
C PHE A 150 -12.08 -14.55 3.78
N ASN A 151 -11.73 -14.02 4.95
CA ASN A 151 -10.54 -14.45 5.67
C ASN A 151 -10.63 -15.92 6.11
N GLN A 152 -11.81 -16.37 6.54
CA GLN A 152 -12.03 -17.77 6.93
C GLN A 152 -11.93 -18.71 5.74
N LEU A 153 -12.65 -18.42 4.65
CA LEU A 153 -12.60 -19.23 3.43
C LEU A 153 -11.19 -19.23 2.82
N TRP A 154 -10.54 -18.07 2.77
CA TRP A 154 -9.18 -17.94 2.28
C TRP A 154 -8.23 -18.86 3.05
N LYS A 155 -8.29 -18.84 4.39
CA LYS A 155 -7.46 -19.71 5.24
C LYS A 155 -7.74 -21.18 4.96
N ASN A 156 -9.00 -21.59 4.95
CA ASN A 156 -9.40 -22.99 4.78
C ASN A 156 -9.03 -23.54 3.40
N ILE A 157 -9.27 -22.75 2.35
CA ILE A 157 -8.89 -23.10 0.97
C ILE A 157 -7.37 -23.14 0.83
N SER A 158 -6.66 -22.13 1.34
CA SER A 158 -5.18 -22.10 1.28
C SER A 158 -4.57 -23.31 1.96
N ASN A 159 -5.06 -23.68 3.15
CA ASN A 159 -4.58 -24.85 3.88
C ASN A 159 -4.84 -26.15 3.12
N ALA A 160 -6.02 -26.29 2.52
CA ALA A 160 -6.34 -27.47 1.70
C ALA A 160 -5.42 -27.57 0.47
N ILE A 161 -5.18 -26.47 -0.23
CA ILE A 161 -4.26 -26.42 -1.39
C ILE A 161 -2.82 -26.73 -0.95
N ILE A 162 -2.33 -26.09 0.09
CA ILE A 162 -0.96 -26.31 0.60
C ILE A 162 -0.78 -27.76 1.05
N GLY A 163 -1.80 -28.35 1.70
CA GLY A 163 -1.78 -29.74 2.16
C GLY A 163 -1.77 -30.78 1.04
N LEU A 164 -1.94 -30.38 -0.23
CA LEU A 164 -1.78 -31.24 -1.40
C LEU A 164 -0.35 -31.20 -1.99
N GLU A 165 0.44 -30.19 -1.65
CA GLU A 165 1.79 -30.02 -2.18
C GLU A 165 2.84 -30.72 -1.31
N SER A 166 4.00 -31.02 -1.88
CA SER A 166 5.12 -31.68 -1.17
C SER A 166 6.47 -31.07 -1.51
N GLY A 167 7.37 -31.02 -0.52
CA GLY A 167 8.74 -30.53 -0.70
C GLY A 167 8.81 -29.06 -1.14
N LYS A 168 9.60 -28.76 -2.18
CA LYS A 168 9.83 -27.40 -2.67
C LYS A 168 8.57 -26.73 -3.23
N ASN A 169 7.56 -27.51 -3.62
CA ASN A 169 6.33 -26.98 -4.18
C ASN A 169 5.47 -26.28 -3.11
N VAL A 170 5.59 -26.68 -1.84
CA VAL A 170 4.86 -26.07 -0.72
C VAL A 170 5.17 -24.57 -0.62
N THR A 171 6.46 -24.20 -0.63
CA THR A 171 6.88 -22.79 -0.54
C THR A 171 6.48 -21.98 -1.77
N SER A 172 6.62 -22.57 -2.96
CA SER A 172 6.21 -21.93 -4.22
C SER A 172 4.70 -21.65 -4.23
N CYS A 173 3.90 -22.65 -3.85
CA CYS A 173 2.45 -22.54 -3.76
C CYS A 173 2.02 -21.51 -2.70
N ALA A 174 2.60 -21.55 -1.49
CA ALA A 174 2.33 -20.55 -0.46
C ALA A 174 2.66 -19.12 -0.92
N THR A 175 3.73 -18.94 -1.69
CA THR A 175 4.11 -17.65 -2.28
C THR A 175 3.09 -17.20 -3.32
N ALA A 176 2.67 -18.09 -4.22
CA ALA A 176 1.66 -17.81 -5.23
C ALA A 176 0.32 -17.43 -4.60
N ILE A 177 -0.11 -18.16 -3.55
CA ILE A 177 -1.30 -17.84 -2.76
C ILE A 177 -1.17 -16.43 -2.16
N GLY A 178 -0.05 -16.13 -1.50
CA GLY A 178 0.21 -14.80 -0.94
C GLY A 178 0.09 -13.69 -1.97
N LYS A 179 0.63 -13.90 -3.18
CA LYS A 179 0.52 -12.97 -4.30
C LYS A 179 -0.92 -12.75 -4.75
N VAL A 180 -1.70 -13.81 -4.97
CA VAL A 180 -3.12 -13.69 -5.37
C VAL A 180 -3.95 -12.94 -4.32
N LYS A 181 -3.57 -13.02 -3.04
CA LYS A 181 -4.26 -12.29 -1.96
C LYS A 181 -4.08 -10.78 -2.06
N THR A 182 -2.94 -10.30 -2.53
CA THR A 182 -2.56 -8.88 -2.45
C THR A 182 -2.47 -8.19 -3.80
N GLU A 183 -2.36 -8.92 -4.89
CA GLU A 183 -2.22 -8.33 -6.23
C GLU A 183 -3.41 -7.43 -6.59
N CYS A 184 -3.09 -6.42 -7.41
CA CYS A 184 -4.09 -5.55 -7.98
C CYS A 184 -4.94 -6.34 -8.98
N MET A 185 -6.26 -6.12 -8.93
CA MET A 185 -7.19 -6.72 -9.89
C MET A 185 -7.23 -5.99 -11.24
N ASP A 186 -6.60 -4.81 -11.31
CA ASP A 186 -6.51 -4.00 -12.51
C ASP A 186 -5.03 -3.64 -12.76
N PRO A 187 -4.32 -4.41 -13.60
CA PRO A 187 -2.90 -4.21 -13.87
C PRO A 187 -2.64 -2.90 -14.63
N ASP A 188 -3.60 -2.40 -15.42
CA ASP A 188 -3.45 -1.17 -16.20
C ASP A 188 -3.51 0.05 -15.27
N THR A 189 -4.48 0.06 -14.36
CA THR A 189 -4.57 1.08 -13.30
C THR A 189 -3.35 1.03 -12.40
N GLU A 190 -2.85 -0.16 -12.05
CA GLU A 190 -1.64 -0.29 -11.24
C GLU A 190 -0.40 0.24 -11.97
N ALA A 191 -0.23 -0.08 -13.26
CA ALA A 191 0.85 0.44 -14.09
C ALA A 191 0.80 1.97 -14.17
N HIS A 192 -0.38 2.52 -14.42
CA HIS A 192 -0.57 3.98 -14.45
C HIS A 192 -0.14 4.64 -13.13
N PHE A 193 -0.53 4.07 -11.98
CA PHE A 193 -0.09 4.61 -10.69
C PHE A 193 1.42 4.43 -10.44
N ARG A 194 2.02 3.33 -10.91
CA ARG A 194 3.49 3.16 -10.85
C ARG A 194 4.21 4.23 -11.67
N ASP A 195 3.72 4.53 -12.87
CA ASP A 195 4.30 5.56 -13.72
C ASP A 195 4.22 6.94 -13.05
N LEU A 196 3.05 7.29 -12.51
CA LEU A 196 2.88 8.53 -11.75
C LEU A 196 3.83 8.62 -10.53
N LEU A 197 4.04 7.52 -9.82
CA LEU A 197 4.97 7.46 -8.69
C LEU A 197 6.43 7.63 -9.14
N ASN A 198 6.80 7.05 -10.28
CA ASN A 198 8.13 7.20 -10.85
C ASN A 198 8.38 8.64 -11.32
N ASP A 199 7.39 9.27 -11.96
CA ASP A 199 7.45 10.67 -12.36
C ASP A 199 7.60 11.59 -11.14
N TRP A 200 6.83 11.32 -10.07
CA TRP A 200 6.95 12.04 -8.80
C TRP A 200 8.34 11.91 -8.19
N LYS A 201 8.88 10.69 -8.16
CA LYS A 201 10.23 10.44 -7.67
C LYS A 201 11.27 11.21 -8.47
N LYS A 202 11.15 11.20 -9.80
CA LYS A 202 12.06 11.94 -10.67
C LYS A 202 11.98 13.45 -10.42
N TYR A 203 10.78 13.98 -10.20
CA TYR A 203 10.60 15.39 -9.85
C TYR A 203 11.25 15.74 -8.50
N ASP A 204 11.11 14.86 -7.50
CA ASP A 204 11.74 15.01 -6.18
C ASP A 204 13.27 14.98 -6.27
N ASP A 205 13.82 13.99 -6.98
CA ASP A 205 15.26 13.85 -7.23
C ASP A 205 15.81 15.11 -7.94
N ASN A 206 15.12 15.61 -8.97
CA ASN A 206 15.50 16.85 -9.68
C ASN A 206 15.43 18.09 -8.77
N THR A 207 14.39 18.21 -7.94
CA THR A 207 14.22 19.35 -7.04
C THR A 207 15.33 19.38 -5.99
N LYS A 208 15.72 18.20 -5.50
CA LYS A 208 16.84 18.05 -4.58
C LYS A 208 18.17 18.47 -5.22
N GLU A 209 18.43 18.07 -6.46
CA GLU A 209 19.63 18.48 -7.20
C GLU A 209 19.68 20.01 -7.35
N MET A 210 18.58 20.66 -7.75
CA MET A 210 18.51 22.12 -7.85
C MET A 210 18.76 22.82 -6.50
N LEU A 211 18.26 22.26 -5.40
CA LEU A 211 18.51 22.81 -4.06
C LEU A 211 19.97 22.66 -3.64
N GLU A 212 20.61 21.54 -3.98
CA GLU A 212 22.04 21.33 -3.76
C GLU A 212 22.87 22.35 -4.55
N GLU A 213 22.54 22.62 -5.82
CA GLU A 213 23.18 23.65 -6.64
C GLU A 213 23.01 25.06 -6.07
N LEU A 214 21.79 25.46 -5.70
CA LEU A 214 21.52 26.77 -5.08
C LEU A 214 22.26 26.93 -3.75
N THR A 215 22.37 25.85 -2.98
CA THR A 215 23.16 25.84 -1.73
C THR A 215 24.64 26.10 -2.02
N GLU A 216 25.20 25.50 -3.07
CA GLU A 216 26.58 25.76 -3.50
C GLU A 216 26.77 27.21 -3.95
N GLU A 217 25.84 27.77 -4.72
CA GLU A 217 25.87 29.18 -5.15
C GLU A 217 25.81 30.15 -3.95
N LEU A 218 24.93 29.90 -2.98
CA LEU A 218 24.87 30.68 -1.74
C LEU A 218 26.17 30.61 -0.93
N CYS A 219 26.81 29.43 -0.88
CA CYS A 219 28.15 29.29 -0.29
C CYS A 219 29.21 30.13 -1.03
N GLN A 220 29.12 30.27 -2.36
CA GLN A 220 30.03 31.13 -3.13
C GLN A 220 29.79 32.61 -2.86
N LEU A 221 28.53 33.04 -2.72
CA LEU A 221 28.16 34.42 -2.38
C LEU A 221 28.59 34.81 -0.96
N ASP A 222 28.46 33.91 0.02
CA ASP A 222 28.91 34.15 1.41
C ASP A 222 30.44 34.39 1.47
N LEU A 223 31.22 33.68 0.64
CA LEU A 223 32.66 33.91 0.46
C LEU A 223 32.96 35.31 -0.11
N LEU A 224 32.16 35.78 -1.08
CA LEU A 224 32.33 37.10 -1.69
C LEU A 224 31.93 38.25 -0.75
N LEU A 225 30.92 38.05 0.10
CA LEU A 225 30.49 39.03 1.10
C LEU A 225 31.50 39.14 2.26
N HIS A 226 32.12 38.04 2.67
CA HIS A 226 33.18 38.06 3.69
C HIS A 226 34.50 38.72 3.20
N ASP A 227 34.73 38.77 1.89
CA ASP A 227 35.84 39.50 1.26
C ASP A 227 35.50 40.98 0.97
N CYS A 228 34.29 41.47 1.30
CA CYS A 228 33.87 42.85 1.01
C CYS A 228 34.33 43.82 2.12
N PRO A 229 35.27 44.76 1.85
CA PRO A 229 35.78 45.66 2.86
C PRO A 229 34.84 46.85 3.02
N LEU A 230 33.79 46.72 3.83
CA LEU A 230 33.08 47.90 4.32
C LEU A 230 33.83 48.44 5.54
N ASN A 231 34.59 49.50 5.27
CA ASN A 231 35.19 50.48 6.18
C ASN A 231 34.84 50.30 7.67
N HIS A 232 35.78 49.78 8.45
CA HIS A 232 36.22 50.46 9.68
C HIS A 232 37.73 50.28 9.85
N SER A 233 38.38 51.42 9.99
CA SER A 233 39.80 51.65 10.16
C SER A 233 40.44 50.84 11.30
N HIS A 234 41.70 50.47 11.07
CA HIS A 234 42.67 49.80 11.96
C HIS A 234 42.48 48.29 12.17
N LEU A 235 43.20 47.48 11.38
CA LEU A 235 44.22 46.52 11.84
C LEU A 235 44.89 45.82 10.64
N SER A 236 46.20 45.55 10.79
CA SER A 236 47.15 45.12 9.75
C SER A 236 46.84 43.74 9.13
N PRO A 237 47.16 43.53 7.84
CA PRO A 237 46.91 42.26 7.15
C PRO A 237 48.00 41.23 7.47
N LYS A 238 47.62 40.10 8.09
CA LYS A 238 48.48 38.91 8.19
C LYS A 238 47.74 37.66 7.71
N GLU A 239 48.21 37.16 6.57
CA GLU A 239 48.20 35.78 6.07
C GLU A 239 46.89 34.97 6.18
N ILE A 240 46.02 35.09 5.17
CA ILE A 240 44.96 34.11 4.91
C ILE A 240 45.49 33.08 3.89
N LYS A 241 46.09 32.00 4.38
CA LYS A 241 46.37 30.80 3.58
C LYS A 241 45.07 30.02 3.38
N ARG A 242 44.47 30.15 2.19
CA ARG A 242 43.34 29.33 1.71
C ARG A 242 43.81 27.87 1.51
N LYS A 243 43.15 26.91 2.18
CA LYS A 243 43.18 25.46 1.89
C LYS A 243 41.73 24.94 1.84
N PRO A 244 41.43 23.92 1.02
CA PRO A 244 40.06 23.60 0.60
C PRO A 244 39.18 23.13 1.76
N LEU A 245 38.04 23.79 1.92
CA LEU A 245 37.12 23.73 3.06
C LEU A 245 36.56 22.31 3.30
N ASN A 246 36.48 21.46 2.27
CA ASN A 246 36.02 20.07 2.38
C ASN A 246 36.96 19.17 3.22
N ARG A 247 38.25 19.53 3.33
CA ARG A 247 39.21 18.83 4.20
C ARG A 247 39.22 19.37 5.63
N LEU A 248 38.73 20.60 5.84
CA LEU A 248 38.57 21.21 7.16
C LEU A 248 37.26 20.78 7.83
N LEU A 249 36.19 20.54 7.08
CA LEU A 249 34.94 20.02 7.66
C LEU A 249 35.08 18.58 8.17
N ARG A 250 35.91 17.74 7.52
CA ARG A 250 36.21 16.37 8.02
C ARG A 250 37.26 16.33 9.13
N SER A 251 38.16 17.32 9.22
CA SER A 251 39.23 17.33 10.25
C SER A 251 38.95 18.25 11.45
N LYS A 252 38.01 19.19 11.36
CA LYS A 252 37.40 19.93 12.48
C LYS A 252 36.08 19.30 12.97
N ALA A 253 35.96 17.97 12.94
CA ALA A 253 35.27 17.27 14.02
C ALA A 253 36.10 17.37 15.33
N GLN A 254 36.57 18.58 15.67
CA GLN A 254 36.99 18.87 17.02
C GLN A 254 35.72 18.85 17.85
N LYS A 255 35.70 17.96 18.84
CA LYS A 255 34.68 17.86 19.89
C LYS A 255 34.51 19.23 20.56
N LEU A 256 33.72 20.12 19.96
CA LEU A 256 33.22 21.31 20.64
C LEU A 256 32.22 20.79 21.68
N GLU A 257 32.65 20.76 22.94
CA GLU A 257 31.76 20.50 24.06
C GLU A 257 30.71 21.62 24.08
N ILE A 258 29.48 21.30 23.70
CA ILE A 258 28.35 22.22 23.76
C ILE A 258 27.96 22.31 25.23
N VAL A 259 28.15 23.48 25.85
CA VAL A 259 27.83 23.69 27.26
C VAL A 259 26.48 24.39 27.35
N CYS A 260 25.57 23.83 28.15
CA CYS A 260 24.32 24.50 28.45
C CYS A 260 24.57 25.72 29.34
N GLU A 261 24.27 26.91 28.83
CA GLU A 261 24.44 28.16 29.59
C GLU A 261 23.56 28.20 30.85
N LYS A 262 22.41 27.51 30.85
CA LYS A 262 21.47 27.49 31.98
C LYS A 262 21.89 26.57 33.12
N CYS A 263 22.71 25.53 32.88
CA CYS A 263 23.09 24.58 33.94
C CYS A 263 24.54 24.05 33.85
N GLY A 264 25.36 24.59 32.96
CA GLY A 264 26.78 24.25 32.78
C GLY A 264 27.06 22.84 32.24
N LYS A 265 26.05 22.05 31.86
CA LYS A 265 26.27 20.67 31.40
C LYS A 265 26.84 20.63 30.00
N LYS A 266 27.87 19.80 29.81
CA LYS A 266 28.61 19.66 28.56
C LYS A 266 28.12 18.50 27.72
N TYR A 267 28.01 18.69 26.42
CA TYR A 267 27.50 17.70 25.46
C TYR A 267 28.42 17.59 24.26
N LYS A 268 28.66 16.35 23.82
CA LYS A 268 29.54 16.06 22.68
C LYS A 268 28.81 16.18 21.33
N THR A 269 27.49 16.25 21.35
CA THR A 269 26.64 16.27 20.14
C THR A 269 25.50 17.26 20.30
N LYS A 270 25.12 17.91 19.18
CA LYS A 270 23.98 18.86 19.13
C LYS A 270 22.67 18.19 19.56
N GLY A 271 22.40 16.97 19.10
CA GLY A 271 21.21 16.22 19.52
C GLY A 271 21.19 15.84 21.01
N GLY A 272 22.35 15.67 21.65
CA GLY A 272 22.44 15.49 23.11
C GLY A 272 22.08 16.77 23.87
N TYR A 273 22.58 17.91 23.38
CA TYR A 273 22.26 19.23 23.92
C TYR A 273 20.78 19.61 23.73
N GLU A 274 20.21 19.37 22.55
CA GLU A 274 18.80 19.68 22.24
C GLU A 274 17.84 18.85 23.10
N ARG A 275 18.12 17.55 23.30
CA ARG A 275 17.34 16.72 24.25
C ARG A 275 17.43 17.24 25.68
N HIS A 276 18.60 17.73 26.08
CA HIS A 276 18.77 18.31 27.40
C HIS A 276 18.03 19.65 27.56
N GLN A 277 18.11 20.55 26.57
CA GLN A 277 17.34 21.79 26.57
C GLN A 277 15.83 21.50 26.66
N ALA A 278 15.33 20.56 25.85
CA ALA A 278 13.92 20.19 25.83
C ALA A 278 13.44 19.56 27.15
N THR A 279 14.29 18.81 27.86
CA THR A 279 13.89 18.08 29.08
C THR A 279 14.15 18.84 30.38
N LYS A 280 15.10 19.79 30.40
CA LYS A 280 15.53 20.48 31.63
C LYS A 280 15.36 21.99 31.61
N HIS A 281 15.18 22.59 30.42
CA HIS A 281 15.11 24.04 30.24
C HIS A 281 13.97 24.49 29.33
N SER A 282 12.94 23.65 29.19
CA SER A 282 11.70 23.93 28.46
C SER A 282 10.90 25.02 29.17
N GLU A 283 11.38 26.25 29.11
CA GLU A 283 10.54 27.44 29.13
C GLU A 283 10.25 27.78 27.67
N ARG A 284 9.37 26.98 27.06
CA ARG A 284 8.75 27.37 25.80
C ARG A 284 7.66 28.34 26.18
N THR A 285 7.95 29.65 26.13
CA THR A 285 6.92 30.67 26.19
C THR A 285 5.92 30.34 25.09
N SER A 286 4.73 29.91 25.49
CA SER A 286 3.65 29.52 24.59
C SER A 286 3.16 30.75 23.85
N LEU A 287 3.84 31.14 22.77
CA LEU A 287 3.25 31.99 21.76
C LEU A 287 2.10 31.17 21.14
N HIS A 288 0.89 31.43 21.63
CA HIS A 288 -0.32 30.84 21.10
C HIS A 288 -0.52 31.34 19.66
N VAL A 289 -0.20 30.49 18.67
CA VAL A 289 -0.46 30.81 17.27
C VAL A 289 -1.97 30.79 17.05
N PRO A 290 -2.61 31.92 16.72
CA PRO A 290 -4.05 31.97 16.56
C PRO A 290 -4.47 31.19 15.31
N PHE A 291 -5.47 30.32 15.47
CA PHE A 291 -6.07 29.53 14.40
C PHE A 291 -7.60 29.62 14.51
N SER A 292 -8.22 30.39 13.61
CA SER A 292 -9.67 30.58 13.47
C SER A 292 -10.16 29.96 12.16
N ALA A 293 -11.49 29.85 11.94
CA ALA A 293 -12.00 29.39 10.65
C ALA A 293 -11.65 30.35 9.51
N THR A 294 -11.58 31.66 9.77
CA THR A 294 -11.12 32.65 8.80
C THR A 294 -9.68 32.38 8.34
N VAL A 295 -8.77 32.04 9.26
CA VAL A 295 -7.40 31.66 8.94
C VAL A 295 -7.37 30.40 8.09
N LEU A 296 -8.17 29.40 8.43
CA LEU A 296 -8.26 28.17 7.65
C LEU A 296 -8.79 28.46 6.23
N ASP A 297 -9.82 29.28 6.10
CA ASP A 297 -10.39 29.69 4.81
C ASP A 297 -9.36 30.38 3.91
N ASP A 298 -8.58 31.29 4.48
CA ASP A 298 -7.53 32.00 3.74
C ASP A 298 -6.44 31.04 3.26
N ILE A 299 -6.03 30.10 4.11
CA ILE A 299 -5.05 29.07 3.73
C ILE A 299 -5.61 28.18 2.61
N VAL A 300 -6.85 27.69 2.74
CA VAL A 300 -7.47 26.81 1.73
C VAL A 300 -7.63 27.54 0.39
N LYS A 301 -8.09 28.79 0.39
CA LYS A 301 -8.22 29.60 -0.83
C LYS A 301 -6.87 29.82 -1.52
N ASN A 302 -5.82 30.12 -0.76
CA ASN A 302 -4.47 30.25 -1.30
C ASN A 302 -3.99 28.93 -1.93
N VAL A 303 -4.17 27.80 -1.23
CA VAL A 303 -3.82 26.48 -1.76
C VAL A 303 -4.58 26.18 -3.06
N LEU A 304 -5.89 26.44 -3.09
CA LEU A 304 -6.71 26.27 -4.29
C LEU A 304 -6.19 27.10 -5.46
N GLN A 305 -5.86 28.37 -5.23
CA GLN A 305 -5.32 29.24 -6.28
C GLN A 305 -4.01 28.70 -6.85
N ASN A 306 -3.07 28.32 -5.98
CA ASN A 306 -1.77 27.76 -6.40
C ASN A 306 -1.94 26.46 -7.20
N LEU A 307 -2.90 25.61 -6.82
CA LEU A 307 -3.17 24.36 -7.52
C LEU A 307 -3.81 24.59 -8.91
N LYS A 308 -4.65 25.62 -9.07
CA LYS A 308 -5.25 25.97 -10.37
C LYS A 308 -4.21 26.49 -11.37
N GLU A 309 -3.28 27.32 -10.88
CA GLU A 309 -2.28 28.00 -11.72
C GLU A 309 -1.10 27.09 -12.10
N ASN A 310 -0.89 26.00 -11.35
CA ASN A 310 0.24 25.11 -11.58
C ASN A 310 0.03 24.22 -12.83
N LYS A 311 0.62 24.65 -13.96
CA LYS A 311 0.58 23.96 -15.26
C LYS A 311 1.15 22.53 -15.27
N THR A 312 1.83 22.10 -14.21
CA THR A 312 2.32 20.72 -14.07
C THR A 312 1.22 19.73 -13.67
N HIS A 313 0.06 20.20 -13.20
CA HIS A 313 -1.09 19.36 -12.92
C HIS A 313 -1.90 19.04 -14.19
N SER A 314 -2.49 17.83 -14.23
CA SER A 314 -3.30 17.39 -15.36
C SER A 314 -4.43 18.38 -15.64
N GLU A 315 -4.76 18.56 -16.92
CA GLU A 315 -5.83 19.48 -17.34
C GLU A 315 -7.17 19.12 -16.70
N VAL A 316 -7.48 17.83 -16.60
CA VAL A 316 -8.69 17.31 -15.94
C VAL A 316 -8.76 17.77 -14.47
N LEU A 317 -7.66 17.63 -13.72
CA LEU A 317 -7.59 18.05 -12.32
C LEU A 317 -7.70 19.57 -12.18
N ARG A 318 -7.06 20.34 -13.06
CA ARG A 318 -7.14 21.81 -13.03
C ARG A 318 -8.54 22.30 -13.32
N LEU A 319 -9.24 21.72 -14.30
CA LEU A 319 -10.64 22.05 -14.61
C LEU A 319 -11.59 21.71 -13.46
N GLU A 320 -11.38 20.56 -12.81
CA GLU A 320 -12.14 20.14 -11.64
C GLU A 320 -11.98 21.15 -10.50
N LEU A 321 -10.73 21.48 -10.14
CA LEU A 321 -10.43 22.48 -9.12
C LEU A 321 -10.93 23.87 -9.51
N ASP A 322 -10.92 24.22 -10.80
CA ASP A 322 -11.40 25.51 -11.27
C ASP A 322 -12.91 25.67 -11.04
N SER A 323 -13.68 24.61 -11.32
CA SER A 323 -15.12 24.53 -11.07
C SER A 323 -15.51 24.42 -9.59
N TYR A 324 -14.56 24.11 -8.71
CA TYR A 324 -14.80 23.90 -7.29
C TYR A 324 -14.98 25.21 -6.52
N THR A 325 -16.02 25.26 -5.68
CA THR A 325 -16.32 26.39 -4.79
C THR A 325 -16.15 25.97 -3.34
N TRP A 326 -15.14 26.54 -2.66
CA TRP A 326 -14.92 26.33 -1.23
C TRP A 326 -15.98 27.07 -0.41
N GLN A 327 -16.69 26.33 0.46
CA GLN A 327 -17.78 26.86 1.28
C GLN A 327 -17.38 27.12 2.75
N GLY A 328 -16.11 26.92 3.11
CA GLY A 328 -15.67 26.97 4.50
C GLY A 328 -16.11 25.75 5.31
N LEU A 329 -15.58 25.62 6.52
CA LEU A 329 -16.07 24.64 7.50
C LEU A 329 -16.83 25.37 8.60
N ASP A 330 -17.91 24.75 9.08
CA ASP A 330 -18.62 25.24 10.27
C ASP A 330 -17.67 25.24 11.48
N GLU A 331 -17.49 26.39 12.11
CA GLU A 331 -16.68 26.58 13.34
C GLU A 331 -17.12 25.63 14.47
N ASN A 332 -18.40 25.28 14.52
CA ASN A 332 -18.93 24.33 15.50
C ASN A 332 -18.90 22.88 15.01
N GLY A 333 -18.63 22.66 13.72
CA GLY A 333 -18.55 21.37 13.06
C GLY A 333 -17.40 20.50 13.55
N GLN A 334 -17.55 19.19 13.39
CA GLN A 334 -16.52 18.22 13.81
C GLN A 334 -15.27 18.34 12.92
N GLU A 335 -15.45 18.66 11.65
CA GLU A 335 -14.42 18.75 10.64
C GLU A 335 -13.44 19.89 10.96
N TYR A 336 -13.96 21.08 11.27
CA TYR A 336 -13.15 22.22 11.70
C TYR A 336 -12.40 21.91 13.00
N LYS A 337 -13.11 21.38 14.00
CA LYS A 337 -12.51 21.00 15.30
C LYS A 337 -11.40 19.98 15.14
N HIS A 338 -11.52 19.02 14.23
CA HIS A 338 -10.45 18.06 13.93
C HIS A 338 -9.20 18.75 13.39
N ILE A 339 -9.36 19.64 12.41
CA ILE A 339 -8.23 20.38 11.82
C ILE A 339 -7.59 21.29 12.88
N GLN A 340 -8.40 21.99 13.67
CA GLN A 340 -7.95 22.84 14.76
C GLN A 340 -7.15 22.06 15.81
N MET A 341 -7.64 20.90 16.27
CA MET A 341 -6.91 20.08 17.24
C MET A 341 -5.56 19.59 16.72
N LEU A 342 -5.48 19.24 15.44
CA LEU A 342 -4.21 18.82 14.81
C LEU A 342 -3.22 19.99 14.74
N PHE A 343 -3.71 21.17 14.35
CA PHE A 343 -2.92 22.40 14.30
C PHE A 343 -2.40 22.77 15.69
N GLU A 344 -3.26 22.86 16.70
CA GLU A 344 -2.87 23.18 18.06
C GLU A 344 -1.90 22.14 18.65
N GLY A 345 -2.12 20.86 18.32
CA GLY A 345 -1.23 19.77 18.70
C GLY A 345 0.18 19.96 18.13
N TYR A 346 0.29 20.47 16.89
CA TYR A 346 1.56 20.86 16.31
C TYR A 346 2.12 22.13 16.96
N SER A 347 1.34 23.19 17.14
CA SER A 347 1.83 24.44 17.76
C SER A 347 2.39 24.22 19.17
N LYS A 348 1.85 23.26 19.94
CA LYS A 348 2.35 22.89 21.27
C LYS A 348 3.62 22.03 21.20
N ASN A 349 3.63 21.00 20.35
CA ASN A 349 4.69 19.99 20.34
C ASN A 349 5.85 20.26 19.37
N GLY A 350 5.62 21.03 18.30
CA GLY A 350 6.59 21.38 17.26
C GLY A 350 7.11 20.19 16.43
N SER A 351 6.45 19.03 16.49
CA SER A 351 6.88 17.81 15.79
C SER A 351 6.18 17.71 14.44
N VAL A 352 6.91 18.00 13.37
CA VAL A 352 6.44 17.94 11.98
C VAL A 352 6.01 16.53 11.59
N GLU A 353 6.82 15.51 11.92
CA GLU A 353 6.51 14.09 11.67
C GLU A 353 5.16 13.66 12.28
N LYS A 354 4.93 14.01 13.56
CA LYS A 354 3.67 13.66 14.26
C LYS A 354 2.48 14.42 13.71
N PHE A 355 2.68 15.65 13.23
CA PHE A 355 1.63 16.43 12.58
C PHE A 355 1.21 15.74 11.27
N TYR A 356 2.15 15.49 10.35
CA TYR A 356 1.84 14.85 9.08
C TYR A 356 1.23 13.45 9.26
N ALA A 357 1.79 12.63 10.15
CA ALA A 357 1.24 11.29 10.40
C ALA A 357 -0.23 11.34 10.83
N LYS A 358 -0.58 12.24 11.75
CA LYS A 358 -1.97 12.41 12.21
C LYS A 358 -2.86 13.11 11.18
N PHE A 359 -2.32 14.11 10.49
CA PHE A 359 -3.05 14.88 9.49
C PHE A 359 -3.41 14.00 8.29
N TYR A 360 -2.47 13.21 7.78
CA TYR A 360 -2.72 12.32 6.64
C TYR A 360 -3.63 11.15 7.00
N SER A 361 -3.42 10.50 8.15
CA SER A 361 -4.28 9.41 8.61
C SER A 361 -5.73 9.84 8.91
N THR A 362 -5.97 11.13 9.16
CA THR A 362 -7.29 11.65 9.54
C THR A 362 -7.96 12.46 8.43
N ILE A 363 -7.29 13.52 7.97
CA ILE A 363 -7.83 14.49 7.02
C ILE A 363 -7.65 13.99 5.59
N ALA A 364 -6.44 13.60 5.18
CA ALA A 364 -6.18 13.18 3.81
C ALA A 364 -6.90 11.85 3.46
N MET A 365 -6.92 10.89 4.39
CA MET A 365 -7.67 9.62 4.25
C MET A 365 -9.17 9.83 4.04
N ASN A 366 -9.74 10.88 4.63
CA ASN A 366 -11.16 11.20 4.55
C ASN A 366 -11.39 12.53 3.80
N SER A 367 -10.51 12.87 2.86
CA SER A 367 -10.43 14.21 2.26
C SER A 367 -11.75 14.69 1.64
N VAL A 368 -12.50 13.80 1.00
CA VAL A 368 -13.83 14.09 0.41
C VAL A 368 -14.87 14.54 1.43
N LYS A 369 -14.67 14.22 2.72
CA LYS A 369 -15.52 14.69 3.82
C LYS A 369 -15.22 16.14 4.18
N TYR A 370 -13.96 16.56 4.07
CA TYR A 370 -13.50 17.92 4.39
C TYR A 370 -13.63 18.87 3.18
N PHE A 371 -13.54 18.33 1.96
CA PHE A 371 -13.63 19.08 0.70
C PHE A 371 -14.72 18.49 -0.18
N THR A 372 -15.98 18.68 0.25
CA THR A 372 -17.15 18.08 -0.39
C THR A 372 -17.37 18.63 -1.79
N GLY A 373 -17.55 17.75 -2.78
CA GLY A 373 -17.75 18.12 -4.18
C GLY A 373 -16.50 17.93 -5.06
N LEU A 374 -15.35 17.66 -4.45
CA LEU A 374 -14.16 17.19 -5.16
C LEU A 374 -14.14 15.66 -5.28
N SER A 375 -13.52 15.17 -6.35
CA SER A 375 -13.05 13.80 -6.50
C SER A 375 -12.05 13.45 -5.40
N ARG A 376 -11.91 12.16 -5.11
CA ARG A 376 -10.97 11.69 -4.08
C ARG A 376 -9.54 12.17 -4.34
N ASN A 377 -9.10 12.21 -5.60
CA ASN A 377 -7.74 12.61 -5.95
C ASN A 377 -7.55 14.12 -5.73
N ALA A 378 -8.48 14.95 -6.21
CA ALA A 378 -8.41 16.40 -6.03
C ALA A 378 -8.53 16.79 -4.54
N ALA A 379 -9.45 16.16 -3.80
CA ALA A 379 -9.62 16.39 -2.37
C ALA A 379 -8.36 16.00 -1.57
N THR A 380 -7.73 14.87 -1.91
CA THR A 380 -6.52 14.41 -1.21
C THR A 380 -5.34 15.32 -1.50
N LEU A 381 -5.16 15.76 -2.75
CA LEU A 381 -4.12 16.72 -3.09
C LEU A 381 -4.31 18.06 -2.36
N LEU A 382 -5.55 18.56 -2.32
CA LEU A 382 -5.89 19.75 -1.55
C LEU A 382 -5.59 19.58 -0.05
N ALA A 383 -5.92 18.43 0.53
CA ALA A 383 -5.60 18.10 1.92
C ALA A 383 -4.09 18.09 2.19
N MET A 384 -3.29 17.51 1.29
CA MET A 384 -1.84 17.45 1.43
C MET A 384 -1.23 18.86 1.38
N LYS A 385 -1.62 19.66 0.39
CA LYS A 385 -1.13 21.04 0.27
C LYS A 385 -1.63 21.97 1.37
N LEU A 386 -2.81 21.70 1.93
CA LEU A 386 -3.30 22.36 3.14
C LEU A 386 -2.36 22.10 4.33
N ALA A 387 -1.93 20.85 4.55
CA ALA A 387 -1.01 20.50 5.63
C ALA A 387 0.30 21.29 5.54
N ASP A 388 0.90 21.36 4.35
CA ASP A 388 2.13 22.11 4.09
C ASP A 388 1.96 23.60 4.42
N ASN A 389 0.86 24.21 3.96
CA ASN A 389 0.61 25.63 4.16
C ASN A 389 0.25 25.97 5.61
N MET A 390 -0.39 25.05 6.35
CA MET A 390 -0.63 25.20 7.78
C MET A 390 0.67 25.22 8.58
N LEU A 391 1.68 24.43 8.18
CA LEU A 391 3.01 24.48 8.80
C LEU A 391 3.75 25.77 8.46
N VAL A 392 3.69 26.22 7.21
CA VAL A 392 4.25 27.53 6.79
C VAL A 392 3.63 28.65 7.63
N TYR A 393 2.30 28.62 7.82
CA TYR A 393 1.61 29.57 8.69
C TYR A 393 2.12 29.49 10.13
N CYS A 394 2.20 28.32 10.75
CA CYS A 394 2.74 28.15 12.11
C CYS A 394 4.17 28.70 12.27
N ASN A 395 5.02 28.43 11.29
CA ASN A 395 6.44 28.80 11.34
C ASN A 395 6.62 30.31 11.20
N LYS A 396 5.73 31.00 10.45
CA LYS A 396 5.69 32.47 10.37
C LYS A 396 5.38 33.16 11.70
N PHE A 397 4.61 32.54 12.59
CA PHE A 397 4.28 33.10 13.92
C PHE A 397 5.33 32.75 15.00
N SER A 398 6.02 31.62 14.85
CA SER A 398 7.03 31.17 15.82
C SER A 398 8.36 31.91 15.70
N ARG A 399 8.62 32.54 14.54
CA ARG A 399 9.78 33.41 14.29
C ARG A 399 9.24 34.79 13.95
N GLY A 400 9.31 35.73 14.90
CA GLY A 400 8.95 37.13 14.65
C GLY A 400 9.53 37.59 13.30
N SER A 401 8.64 38.04 12.42
CA SER A 401 8.84 38.60 11.09
C SER A 401 10.29 38.68 10.61
N THR A 402 10.86 37.54 10.21
CA THR A 402 12.00 37.49 9.29
C THR A 402 11.82 36.26 8.40
N VAL A 403 11.49 36.52 7.14
CA VAL A 403 11.45 35.52 6.09
C VAL A 403 12.85 34.91 5.97
N LYS A 404 12.97 33.64 6.34
CA LYS A 404 13.96 32.73 5.78
C LYS A 404 13.18 31.50 5.35
N GLU A 405 13.14 31.28 4.04
CA GLU A 405 12.83 29.96 3.48
C GLU A 405 13.65 28.93 4.23
N VAL A 406 12.95 27.93 4.77
CA VAL A 406 13.59 26.79 5.41
C VAL A 406 13.47 25.67 4.41
N ASP A 407 14.61 25.32 3.79
CA ASP A 407 14.77 24.08 3.04
C ASP A 407 14.38 22.92 3.93
N HIS A 408 13.29 22.25 3.57
CA HIS A 408 12.89 21.02 4.21
C HIS A 408 13.43 19.84 3.41
N VAL A 409 14.57 19.32 3.86
CA VAL A 409 15.02 17.97 3.53
C VAL A 409 14.09 16.99 4.26
N PHE A 410 13.34 16.19 3.50
CA PHE A 410 12.56 15.07 4.04
C PHE A 410 13.49 13.95 4.52
N SER A 411 13.12 13.26 5.60
CA SER A 411 13.87 12.11 6.11
C SER A 411 13.32 10.81 5.50
N ASP A 412 14.15 9.76 5.42
CA ASP A 412 13.79 8.44 4.84
C ASP A 412 12.51 7.78 5.42
N ARG A 413 11.98 8.30 6.54
CA ARG A 413 10.69 7.86 7.12
C ARG A 413 9.47 8.43 6.40
N ASP A 414 9.59 9.57 5.74
CA ASP A 414 8.49 10.28 5.09
C ASP A 414 7.98 9.52 3.85
N ILE A 415 8.82 8.69 3.24
CA ILE A 415 8.49 7.76 2.15
C ILE A 415 7.61 6.58 2.65
N SER A 416 7.74 6.18 3.92
CA SER A 416 6.99 5.03 4.47
C SER A 416 5.51 5.34 4.75
N CYS A 417 5.19 6.61 5.04
CA CYS A 417 3.79 7.01 5.30
C CYS A 417 2.96 7.10 4.02
N VAL A 418 3.59 7.37 2.87
CA VAL A 418 2.93 7.40 1.56
C VAL A 418 2.65 5.97 1.06
N GLN A 419 3.44 4.98 1.49
CA GLN A 419 3.19 3.56 1.21
C GLN A 419 2.01 2.97 2.00
N TYR A 420 1.44 3.70 2.97
CA TYR A 420 0.31 3.23 3.79
C TYR A 420 -1.07 3.49 3.15
N LEU A 421 -1.14 4.20 2.02
CA LEU A 421 -2.38 4.48 1.29
C LEU A 421 -2.78 3.37 0.29
N GLY A 422 -1.89 2.40 0.05
CA GLY A 422 -2.22 1.13 -0.62
C GLY A 422 -2.40 0.05 0.44
N GLY A 423 -3.65 -0.30 0.75
CA GLY A 423 -4.00 -1.14 1.90
C GLY A 423 -3.13 -2.39 2.09
N ALA A 424 -2.43 -2.45 3.22
CA ALA A 424 -1.98 -3.69 3.84
C ALA A 424 -2.00 -3.50 5.37
N GLN A 425 -3.02 -4.05 6.00
CA GLN A 425 -3.05 -4.25 7.44
C GLN A 425 -2.26 -5.54 7.71
N SER A 426 -1.00 -5.43 8.13
CA SER A 426 -0.25 -6.53 8.74
C SER A 426 -0.02 -6.21 10.21
N ALA A 427 -0.99 -6.61 11.04
CA ALA A 427 -0.69 -6.92 12.43
C ALA A 427 0.14 -8.21 12.42
N GLN A 428 1.43 -8.10 12.67
CA GLN A 428 2.22 -9.22 13.18
C GLN A 428 2.00 -9.27 14.69
N GLU A 429 1.20 -10.22 15.14
CA GLU A 429 1.29 -10.71 16.53
C GLU A 429 2.57 -11.56 16.66
N PRO A 430 3.31 -11.45 17.77
CA PRO A 430 4.43 -12.34 18.06
C PRO A 430 3.90 -13.69 18.56
N CYS A 431 4.22 -14.77 17.84
CA CYS A 431 4.09 -16.13 18.38
C CYS A 431 5.16 -16.37 19.45
N TYR A 432 4.73 -16.82 20.63
CA TYR A 432 5.56 -17.57 21.57
C TYR A 432 5.47 -19.07 21.27
#